data_AF-A0A8C7C4Z5-F1
#
_entry.id   AF-A0A8C7C4Z5-F1
#
_cell.length_a   1.000
_cell.length_b   1.000
_cell.length_c   1.000
_cell.angle_alpha   90.00
_cell.angle_beta   90.00
_cell.angle_gamma   90.00
#
_symmetry.space_group_name_H-M   'P 1'
#
loop_
_entity.id
_entity.type
_entity.pdbx_description
1 polymer ?
#
loop_
_entity_poly.entity_id
_entity_poly.type
_entity_poly.pdbx_seq_one_letter_code
_entity_poly.pdbx_strand_id
1 'polypeptide(L)'
;HFGKCVVQSAPTTPGSERFPRVFSRSSHAGTGRARGAWTEAGGVRSQEEAQAVDEELFNEYQFSVDQLMELAGLSCATAIAKAYPPKSMSRSPPAVLVICGPGNNGGDGLVCARHLKLFGYQPTIYYPKRPNKPLFTALVTQCQKMEIPFLGEMPPEPMLIDELYELVVDAIFGFSFKGDVREPFRSILSVLNGLTVPIASIDIPSGWDVEKGNSGGIQPDLLISLTAPKKSSSALDLPSCPALAAACAPPPRPHPQAQAHRT
;
A
#
# COMPACT_ATOMS: atom_id res chain seq x y z
N HIS A 1 39.33 9.73 -11.43
CA HIS A 1 38.63 10.98 -11.06
C HIS A 1 37.24 10.94 -11.68
N PHE A 2 36.18 10.81 -10.88
CA PHE A 2 34.80 10.92 -11.35
C PHE A 2 34.10 12.01 -10.53
N GLY A 3 33.50 12.94 -11.26
CA GLY A 3 33.02 14.23 -10.77
C GLY A 3 31.78 14.14 -9.90
N LYS A 4 31.77 14.99 -8.87
CA LYS A 4 30.64 15.28 -8.01
C LYS A 4 29.58 16.03 -8.81
N CYS A 5 28.36 15.52 -8.87
CA CYS A 5 27.21 16.30 -9.30
C CYS A 5 26.55 16.90 -8.05
N VAL A 6 26.82 18.19 -7.82
CA VAL A 6 26.19 19.01 -6.77
C VAL A 6 24.91 19.57 -7.37
N VAL A 7 23.75 19.25 -6.78
CA VAL A 7 22.50 19.94 -7.12
C VAL A 7 22.35 21.10 -6.12
N GLN A 8 22.58 22.31 -6.61
CA GLN A 8 22.34 23.55 -5.88
C GLN A 8 20.82 23.81 -5.78
N SER A 9 20.35 24.08 -4.56
CA SER A 9 19.02 24.59 -4.27
C SER A 9 18.95 26.09 -4.58
N ALA A 10 17.96 26.52 -5.37
CA ALA A 10 17.58 27.93 -5.47
C ALA A 10 16.49 28.25 -4.42
N PRO A 11 16.48 29.46 -3.83
CA PRO A 11 15.52 29.83 -2.79
C PRO A 11 14.24 30.40 -3.40
N THR A 12 13.08 30.04 -2.86
CA THR A 12 11.82 30.75 -3.13
C THR A 12 11.07 31.03 -1.83
N THR A 13 10.70 32.30 -1.69
CA THR A 13 9.97 32.96 -0.61
C THR A 13 8.48 32.55 -0.55
N PRO A 14 7.80 32.79 0.58
CA PRO A 14 6.47 32.25 0.85
C PRO A 14 5.36 33.13 0.25
N GLY A 15 4.44 32.52 -0.51
CA GLY A 15 3.27 33.20 -1.05
C GLY A 15 2.28 32.19 -1.64
N SER A 16 1.04 32.26 -1.17
CA SER A 16 -0.10 31.42 -1.51
C SER A 16 -0.24 31.02 -2.99
N GLU A 17 -0.25 29.72 -3.27
CA GLU A 17 -0.83 29.18 -4.50
C GLU A 17 -2.14 28.44 -4.19
N ARG A 18 -3.25 29.07 -4.58
CA ARG A 18 -4.58 28.45 -4.63
C ARG A 18 -4.60 27.49 -5.81
N PHE A 19 -4.91 26.21 -5.55
CA PHE A 19 -5.23 25.25 -6.60
C PHE A 19 -6.50 25.69 -7.37
N PRO A 20 -6.53 25.59 -8.71
CA PRO A 20 -7.73 25.87 -9.47
C PRO A 20 -8.78 24.77 -9.23
N ARG A 21 -9.96 25.15 -8.74
CA ARG A 21 -11.15 24.29 -8.71
C ARG A 21 -11.65 24.10 -10.14
N VAL A 22 -11.34 22.96 -10.74
CA VAL A 22 -12.00 22.50 -11.97
C VAL A 22 -13.07 21.51 -11.56
N PHE A 23 -14.33 21.95 -11.51
CA PHE A 23 -15.54 21.19 -11.88
C PHE A 23 -16.78 22.05 -11.55
N SER A 24 -17.45 22.52 -12.60
CA SER A 24 -18.81 23.07 -12.52
C SER A 24 -19.81 21.90 -12.63
N ARG A 25 -20.81 21.88 -11.73
CA ARG A 25 -21.92 20.93 -11.79
C ARG A 25 -22.77 21.23 -13.03
N SER A 26 -22.99 20.22 -13.88
CA SER A 26 -24.17 20.18 -14.72
C SER A 26 -24.91 18.87 -14.47
N SER A 27 -26.13 19.00 -13.95
CA SER A 27 -27.06 17.92 -13.67
C SER A 27 -27.87 17.63 -14.91
N HIS A 28 -27.69 16.48 -15.55
CA HIS A 28 -28.66 15.93 -16.50
C HIS A 28 -28.88 14.44 -16.20
N ALA A 29 -30.15 14.10 -15.93
CA ALA A 29 -30.64 12.75 -15.76
C ALA A 29 -30.74 12.06 -17.14
N GLY A 30 -30.19 10.85 -17.25
CA GLY A 30 -30.19 10.06 -18.49
C GLY A 30 -29.94 8.57 -18.18
N THR A 31 -30.66 7.72 -18.90
CA THR A 31 -31.04 6.33 -18.58
C THR A 31 -29.94 5.26 -18.73
N GLY A 32 -29.95 4.31 -17.79
CA GLY A 32 -29.65 2.87 -17.93
C GLY A 32 -28.64 2.38 -18.97
N ARG A 33 -27.36 2.27 -18.58
CA ARG A 33 -26.40 1.24 -19.00
C ARG A 33 -25.31 1.12 -17.93
N ALA A 34 -24.81 -0.09 -17.70
CA ALA A 34 -23.81 -0.40 -16.67
C ALA A 34 -22.64 0.60 -16.75
N ARG A 35 -22.53 1.46 -15.74
CA ARG A 35 -21.41 2.40 -15.61
C ARG A 35 -20.19 1.56 -15.21
N GLY A 36 -19.13 1.61 -16.00
CA GLY A 36 -17.86 1.02 -15.61
C GLY A 36 -17.42 1.59 -14.25
N ALA A 37 -16.75 0.76 -13.45
CA ALA A 37 -16.39 0.98 -12.05
C ALA A 37 -15.43 2.17 -11.79
N TRP A 38 -15.30 3.11 -12.72
CA TRP A 38 -14.38 4.26 -12.64
C TRP A 38 -15.09 5.58 -12.35
N THR A 39 -16.39 5.58 -12.04
CA THR A 39 -17.10 6.83 -11.73
C THR A 39 -16.67 7.37 -10.37
N GLU A 40 -15.91 8.46 -10.43
CA GLU A 40 -15.31 9.30 -9.37
C GLU A 40 -13.94 8.84 -8.84
N ALA A 41 -12.90 9.56 -9.26
CA ALA A 41 -11.50 9.44 -8.83
C ALA A 41 -11.24 9.86 -7.36
N GLY A 42 -12.26 9.74 -6.50
CA GLY A 42 -12.19 10.10 -5.08
C GLY A 42 -13.17 9.32 -4.19
N GLY A 43 -13.88 8.32 -4.72
CA GLY A 43 -14.81 7.49 -3.95
C GLY A 43 -14.11 6.30 -3.29
N VAL A 44 -14.49 6.01 -2.02
CA VAL A 44 -14.16 4.74 -1.37
C VAL A 44 -14.83 3.57 -2.09
N ARG A 45 -14.11 2.46 -2.25
CA ARG A 45 -14.58 1.29 -3.01
C ARG A 45 -15.09 0.18 -2.11
N SER A 46 -16.16 -0.48 -2.54
CA SER A 46 -16.57 -1.78 -1.97
C SER A 46 -15.54 -2.86 -2.29
N GLN A 47 -15.64 -4.02 -1.63
CA GLN A 47 -14.78 -5.16 -1.96
C GLN A 47 -15.00 -5.61 -3.41
N GLU A 48 -16.26 -5.66 -3.85
CA GLU A 48 -16.65 -6.07 -5.19
C GLU A 48 -16.13 -5.10 -6.27
N GLU A 49 -16.20 -3.80 -6.02
CA GLU A 49 -15.66 -2.78 -6.94
C GLU A 49 -14.14 -2.86 -7.05
N ALA A 50 -13.45 -3.11 -5.93
CA ALA A 50 -12.00 -3.31 -5.94
C ALA A 50 -11.61 -4.56 -6.73
N GLN A 51 -12.37 -5.66 -6.58
CA GLN A 51 -12.16 -6.89 -7.36
C GLN A 51 -12.38 -6.65 -8.87
N ALA A 52 -13.44 -5.93 -9.24
CA ALA A 52 -13.73 -5.61 -10.64
C ALA A 52 -12.64 -4.75 -11.28
N VAL A 53 -12.07 -3.79 -10.53
CA VAL A 53 -10.95 -2.97 -11.00
C VAL A 53 -9.70 -3.82 -11.23
N ASP A 54 -9.35 -4.70 -10.30
CA ASP A 54 -8.21 -5.61 -10.46
C ASP A 54 -8.41 -6.55 -11.66
N GLU A 55 -9.61 -7.12 -11.82
CA GLU A 55 -9.95 -7.95 -12.97
C GLU A 55 -9.82 -7.18 -14.30
N GLU A 56 -10.25 -5.93 -14.37
CA GLU A 56 -10.09 -5.09 -15.56
C GLU A 56 -8.60 -4.80 -15.85
N LEU A 57 -7.80 -4.50 -14.82
CA LEU A 57 -6.37 -4.21 -14.99
C LEU A 57 -5.58 -5.42 -15.53
N PHE A 58 -5.87 -6.62 -15.01
CA PHE A 58 -5.17 -7.84 -15.44
C PHE A 58 -5.67 -8.40 -16.78
N ASN A 59 -6.95 -8.19 -17.12
CA ASN A 59 -7.55 -8.78 -18.32
C ASN A 59 -7.73 -7.80 -19.49
N GLU A 60 -8.29 -6.61 -19.27
CA GLU A 60 -8.51 -5.65 -20.37
C GLU A 60 -7.24 -4.85 -20.65
N TYR A 61 -6.57 -4.36 -19.61
CA TYR A 61 -5.36 -3.55 -19.72
C TYR A 61 -4.07 -4.38 -19.83
N GLN A 62 -4.16 -5.69 -19.62
CA GLN A 62 -3.06 -6.65 -19.78
C GLN A 62 -1.82 -6.31 -18.92
N PHE A 63 -2.01 -5.61 -17.80
CA PHE A 63 -0.94 -5.48 -16.82
C PHE A 63 -0.63 -6.84 -16.22
N SER A 64 0.63 -7.12 -15.96
CA SER A 64 1.03 -8.33 -15.26
C SER A 64 1.05 -8.10 -13.74
N VAL A 65 0.91 -9.18 -12.97
CA VAL A 65 0.91 -9.12 -11.50
C VAL A 65 2.20 -8.54 -10.95
N ASP A 66 3.34 -8.93 -11.52
CA ASP A 66 4.66 -8.42 -11.11
C ASP A 66 4.82 -6.92 -11.36
N GLN A 67 4.29 -6.38 -12.46
CA GLN A 67 4.31 -4.94 -12.76
C GLN A 67 3.54 -4.13 -11.71
N LEU A 68 2.29 -4.51 -11.44
CA LEU A 68 1.47 -3.77 -10.48
C LEU A 68 1.99 -3.92 -9.04
N MET A 69 2.47 -5.12 -8.68
CA MET A 69 3.08 -5.38 -7.37
C MET A 69 4.38 -4.57 -7.15
N GLU A 70 5.21 -4.43 -8.19
CA GLU A 70 6.40 -3.58 -8.16
C GLU A 70 6.06 -2.12 -7.81
N LEU A 71 5.05 -1.58 -8.50
CA LEU A 71 4.60 -0.21 -8.31
C LEU A 71 3.91 -0.02 -6.95
N ALA A 72 3.10 -0.98 -6.53
CA ALA A 72 2.43 -0.98 -5.23
C ALA A 72 3.45 -0.94 -4.09
N GLY A 73 4.39 -1.90 -4.04
CA GLY A 73 5.37 -1.93 -2.97
C GLY A 73 6.35 -0.75 -2.99
N LEU A 74 6.71 -0.22 -4.16
CA LEU A 74 7.46 1.05 -4.26
C LEU A 74 6.67 2.22 -3.64
N SER A 75 5.36 2.27 -3.91
CA SER A 75 4.47 3.31 -3.37
C SER A 75 4.36 3.19 -1.85
N CYS A 76 4.29 1.96 -1.32
CA CYS A 76 4.34 1.70 0.13
C CYS A 76 5.64 2.18 0.77
N ALA A 77 6.80 1.79 0.22
CA ALA A 77 8.10 2.23 0.74
C ALA A 77 8.25 3.75 0.68
N THR A 78 7.73 4.39 -0.38
CA THR A 78 7.75 5.84 -0.55
C THR A 78 6.87 6.55 0.49
N ALA A 79 5.67 6.01 0.77
CA ALA A 79 4.78 6.55 1.78
C ALA A 79 5.38 6.45 3.18
N ILE A 80 5.95 5.30 3.51
CA ILE A 80 6.70 5.10 4.77
C ILE A 80 7.85 6.10 4.87
N ALA A 81 8.64 6.27 3.80
CA ALA A 81 9.76 7.20 3.80
C ALA A 81 9.37 8.67 3.97
N LYS A 82 8.15 9.04 3.55
CA LYS A 82 7.59 10.37 3.75
C LYS A 82 7.04 10.57 5.16
N ALA A 83 6.35 9.59 5.70
CA ALA A 83 5.73 9.66 7.02
C ALA A 83 6.75 9.51 8.16
N TYR A 84 7.76 8.65 7.97
CA TYR A 84 8.77 8.31 8.97
C TYR A 84 10.19 8.48 8.39
N PRO A 85 10.58 9.69 7.96
CA PRO A 85 11.86 9.91 7.28
C PRO A 85 13.04 9.42 8.15
N PRO A 86 14.10 8.81 7.59
CA PRO A 86 15.15 8.18 8.42
C PRO A 86 15.80 9.13 9.44
N LYS A 87 15.84 10.42 9.13
CA LYS A 87 16.41 11.47 10.01
C LYS A 87 15.54 11.81 11.23
N SER A 88 14.24 11.48 11.21
CA SER A 88 13.34 11.69 12.35
C SER A 88 13.26 10.48 13.28
N MET A 89 13.89 9.37 12.91
CA MET A 89 13.92 8.14 13.69
C MET A 89 15.13 8.14 14.62
N SER A 90 15.07 7.35 15.69
CA SER A 90 16.12 7.32 16.72
C SER A 90 17.34 6.50 16.30
N ARG A 91 17.18 5.52 15.42
CA ARG A 91 18.29 4.68 14.92
C ARG A 91 18.71 5.09 13.51
N SER A 92 19.97 4.78 13.21
CA SER A 92 20.56 5.00 11.89
C SER A 92 21.42 3.78 11.54
N PRO A 93 20.98 2.93 10.58
CA PRO A 93 19.71 2.99 9.85
C PRO A 93 18.48 2.67 10.73
N PRO A 94 17.27 3.21 10.44
CA PRO A 94 16.06 2.88 11.18
C PRO A 94 15.62 1.43 10.97
N ALA A 95 15.32 0.72 12.05
CA ALA A 95 14.95 -0.70 12.01
C ALA A 95 13.46 -0.88 11.68
N VAL A 96 13.12 -1.71 10.70
CA VAL A 96 11.74 -1.93 10.25
C VAL A 96 11.42 -3.42 10.19
N LEU A 97 10.34 -3.86 10.82
CA LEU A 97 9.84 -5.23 10.67
C LEU A 97 8.73 -5.26 9.61
N VAL A 98 8.89 -6.06 8.56
CA VAL A 98 7.89 -6.26 7.52
C VAL A 98 7.28 -7.66 7.66
N ILE A 99 5.98 -7.72 7.94
CA ILE A 99 5.27 -8.98 8.17
C ILE A 99 4.44 -9.32 6.94
N CYS A 100 4.88 -10.32 6.18
CA CYS A 100 4.27 -10.71 4.91
C CYS A 100 3.29 -11.86 5.09
N GLY A 101 2.08 -11.72 4.55
CA GLY A 101 1.08 -12.77 4.49
C GLY A 101 1.15 -13.63 3.22
N PRO A 102 0.26 -14.61 3.06
CA PRO A 102 0.40 -15.69 2.08
C PRO A 102 -0.10 -15.32 0.67
N GLY A 103 -0.32 -14.05 0.37
CA GLY A 103 -0.97 -13.60 -0.87
C GLY A 103 -0.29 -12.39 -1.49
N ASN A 104 -1.02 -11.68 -2.36
CA ASN A 104 -0.50 -10.52 -3.07
C ASN A 104 -0.02 -9.42 -2.11
N ASN A 105 -0.76 -9.16 -1.02
CA ASN A 105 -0.35 -8.18 0.00
C ASN A 105 1.04 -8.52 0.61
N GLY A 106 1.33 -9.81 0.80
CA GLY A 106 2.64 -10.24 1.24
C GLY A 106 3.73 -10.00 0.19
N GLY A 107 3.40 -10.15 -1.09
CA GLY A 107 4.27 -9.78 -2.21
C GLY A 107 4.55 -8.27 -2.24
N ASP A 108 3.53 -7.43 -2.05
CA ASP A 108 3.68 -5.97 -1.92
C ASP A 108 4.62 -5.62 -0.75
N GLY A 109 4.50 -6.35 0.37
CA GLY A 109 5.41 -6.25 1.51
C GLY A 109 6.86 -6.60 1.16
N LEU A 110 7.11 -7.67 0.39
CA LEU A 110 8.47 -8.04 -0.04
C LEU A 110 9.09 -6.96 -0.94
N VAL A 111 8.31 -6.42 -1.89
CA VAL A 111 8.72 -5.30 -2.74
C VAL A 111 9.00 -4.05 -1.88
N CYS A 112 8.11 -3.73 -0.95
CA CYS A 112 8.26 -2.61 -0.02
C CYS A 112 9.55 -2.74 0.79
N ALA A 113 9.82 -3.92 1.36
CA ALA A 113 11.03 -4.17 2.15
C ALA A 113 12.31 -3.89 1.34
N ARG A 114 12.38 -4.34 0.09
CA ARG A 114 13.59 -4.11 -0.73
C ARG A 114 13.78 -2.63 -1.08
N HIS A 115 12.69 -1.91 -1.37
CA HIS A 115 12.77 -0.46 -1.61
C HIS A 115 13.13 0.32 -0.34
N LEU A 116 12.60 -0.08 0.82
CA LEU A 116 13.01 0.51 2.11
C LEU A 116 14.51 0.34 2.38
N LYS A 117 15.10 -0.81 2.05
CA LYS A 117 16.56 -1.02 2.11
C LYS A 117 17.31 0.01 1.25
N LEU A 118 16.84 0.28 0.03
CA LEU A 118 17.43 1.30 -0.86
C LEU A 118 17.24 2.72 -0.34
N PHE A 119 16.16 2.97 0.42
CA PHE A 119 15.86 4.27 1.03
C PHE A 119 16.58 4.53 2.35
N GLY A 120 17.48 3.63 2.77
CA GLY A 120 18.32 3.80 3.96
C GLY A 120 17.73 3.25 5.25
N TYR A 121 16.69 2.41 5.16
CA TYR A 121 16.18 1.65 6.30
C TYR A 121 16.90 0.31 6.47
N GLN A 122 16.74 -0.31 7.63
CA GLN A 122 17.17 -1.67 7.93
C GLN A 122 15.96 -2.59 8.09
N PRO A 123 15.36 -3.05 6.98
CA PRO A 123 14.22 -3.94 7.03
C PRO A 123 14.65 -5.34 7.51
N THR A 124 13.75 -6.00 8.23
CA THR A 124 13.75 -7.42 8.56
C THR A 124 12.40 -7.98 8.18
N ILE A 125 12.36 -9.16 7.55
CA ILE A 125 11.11 -9.74 7.06
C ILE A 125 10.70 -10.93 7.93
N TYR A 126 9.42 -11.02 8.29
CA TYR A 126 8.83 -12.26 8.76
C TYR A 126 7.81 -12.76 7.73
N TYR A 127 8.04 -13.96 7.18
CA TYR A 127 7.21 -14.51 6.10
C TYR A 127 6.88 -16.00 6.36
N PRO A 128 5.89 -16.28 7.24
CA PRO A 128 5.66 -17.62 7.79
C PRO A 128 4.95 -18.59 6.83
N LYS A 129 4.19 -18.07 5.86
CA LYS A 129 3.46 -18.88 4.88
C LYS A 129 3.75 -18.38 3.48
N ARG A 130 4.64 -19.09 2.78
CA ARG A 130 5.15 -18.70 1.46
C ARG A 130 4.44 -19.52 0.37
N PRO A 131 3.71 -18.90 -0.57
CA PRO A 131 3.14 -19.63 -1.69
C PRO A 131 4.26 -20.21 -2.55
N ASN A 132 4.10 -21.46 -2.98
CA ASN A 132 5.00 -22.09 -3.93
C ASN A 132 4.69 -21.61 -5.36
N LYS A 133 5.00 -20.34 -5.64
CA LYS A 133 4.91 -19.74 -6.99
C LYS A 133 6.23 -19.05 -7.34
N PRO A 134 6.63 -19.06 -8.63
CA PRO A 134 7.88 -18.42 -9.07
C PRO A 134 8.00 -16.95 -8.67
N LEU A 135 6.92 -16.18 -8.78
CA LEU A 135 6.89 -14.76 -8.40
C LEU A 135 7.37 -14.53 -6.95
N PHE A 136 6.76 -15.19 -5.97
CA PHE A 136 7.13 -15.00 -4.56
C PHE A 136 8.52 -15.57 -4.25
N THR A 137 8.92 -16.66 -4.91
CA THR A 137 10.27 -17.22 -4.76
C THR A 137 11.33 -16.24 -5.28
N ALA A 138 11.07 -15.58 -6.40
CA ALA A 138 11.93 -14.56 -6.96
C ALA A 138 12.02 -13.33 -6.03
N LEU A 139 10.90 -12.84 -5.49
CA LEU A 139 10.88 -11.72 -4.54
C LEU A 139 11.66 -12.03 -3.25
N VAL A 140 11.51 -13.24 -2.69
CA VAL A 140 12.32 -13.69 -1.55
C VAL A 140 13.81 -13.69 -1.90
N THR A 141 14.17 -14.23 -3.08
CA THR A 141 15.56 -14.26 -3.54
C THR A 141 16.12 -12.85 -3.69
N GLN A 142 15.37 -11.90 -4.24
CA GLN A 142 15.77 -10.51 -4.36
C GLN A 142 16.05 -9.88 -2.98
N CYS A 143 15.14 -10.07 -2.02
CA CYS A 143 15.34 -9.57 -0.65
C CYS A 143 16.59 -10.16 0.00
N GLN A 144 16.82 -11.47 -0.15
CA GLN A 144 18.02 -12.14 0.36
C GLN A 144 19.31 -11.63 -0.31
N LYS A 145 19.29 -11.38 -1.62
CA LYS A 145 20.42 -10.81 -2.36
C LYS A 145 20.72 -9.36 -1.99
N MET A 146 19.77 -8.68 -1.35
CA MET A 146 19.93 -7.35 -0.75
C MET A 146 20.25 -7.41 0.75
N GLU A 147 20.60 -8.60 1.27
CA GLU A 147 20.97 -8.83 2.66
C GLU A 147 19.88 -8.38 3.63
N ILE A 148 18.62 -8.64 3.27
CA ILE A 148 17.46 -8.44 4.15
C ILE A 148 17.20 -9.74 4.89
N PRO A 149 17.34 -9.78 6.23
CA PRO A 149 17.15 -10.99 7.01
C PRO A 149 15.68 -11.43 7.02
N PHE A 150 15.47 -12.74 7.06
CA PHE A 150 14.17 -13.35 7.29
C PHE A 150 14.16 -14.01 8.67
N LEU A 151 13.23 -13.63 9.53
CA LEU A 151 13.03 -14.28 10.82
C LEU A 151 12.47 -15.68 10.62
N GLY A 152 12.98 -16.63 11.42
CA GLY A 152 12.42 -17.99 11.49
C GLY A 152 11.13 -18.05 12.30
N GLU A 153 10.98 -17.17 13.27
CA GLU A 153 9.84 -17.08 14.17
C GLU A 153 9.47 -15.62 14.48
N MET A 154 8.21 -15.43 14.86
CA MET A 154 7.73 -14.13 15.33
C MET A 154 8.19 -13.91 16.76
N PRO A 155 8.75 -12.73 17.12
CA PRO A 155 8.93 -12.39 18.53
C PRO A 155 7.57 -12.50 19.26
N PRO A 156 7.49 -13.29 20.35
CA PRO A 156 6.21 -13.67 20.93
C PRO A 156 5.52 -12.54 21.70
N GLU A 157 6.30 -11.57 22.18
CA GLU A 157 5.82 -10.48 23.03
C GLU A 157 5.97 -9.11 22.33
N PRO A 158 4.98 -8.21 22.45
CA PRO A 158 5.04 -6.88 21.85
C PRO A 158 6.29 -6.08 22.23
N MET A 159 6.70 -6.15 23.50
CA MET A 159 7.87 -5.41 24.01
C MET A 159 9.17 -5.76 23.26
N LEU A 160 9.34 -7.02 22.84
CA LEU A 160 10.53 -7.42 22.08
C LEU A 160 10.54 -6.77 20.69
N ILE A 161 9.38 -6.56 20.09
CA ILE A 161 9.25 -5.89 18.80
C ILE A 161 9.53 -4.40 18.96
N ASP A 162 8.93 -3.78 19.98
CA ASP A 162 9.14 -2.35 20.31
C ASP A 162 10.62 -2.05 20.61
N GLU A 163 11.34 -2.98 21.24
CA GLU A 163 12.77 -2.87 21.49
C GLU A 163 13.64 -3.09 20.24
N LEU A 164 13.20 -3.88 19.26
CA LEU A 164 14.03 -4.26 18.11
C LEU A 164 13.75 -3.44 16.84
N TYR A 165 12.56 -2.89 16.70
CA TYR A 165 12.11 -2.20 15.50
C TYR A 165 11.51 -0.85 15.87
N GLU A 166 11.61 0.13 14.98
CA GLU A 166 11.00 1.45 15.16
C GLU A 166 9.72 1.63 14.34
N LEU A 167 9.42 0.67 13.47
CA LEU A 167 8.23 0.63 12.61
C LEU A 167 7.90 -0.83 12.27
N VAL A 168 6.62 -1.17 12.29
CA VAL A 168 6.12 -2.43 11.74
C VAL A 168 5.29 -2.17 10.50
N VAL A 169 5.56 -2.91 9.43
CA VAL A 169 4.76 -2.92 8.19
C VAL A 169 3.87 -4.15 8.20
N ASP A 170 2.57 -3.91 8.27
CA ASP A 170 1.53 -4.92 8.13
C ASP A 170 1.24 -5.15 6.63
N ALA A 171 1.78 -6.25 6.12
CA ALA A 171 1.58 -6.73 4.76
C ALA A 171 0.92 -8.13 4.76
N ILE A 172 0.04 -8.40 5.73
CA ILE A 172 -0.52 -9.75 5.94
C ILE A 172 -1.69 -10.02 5.00
N PHE A 173 -2.78 -9.25 5.12
CA PHE A 173 -4.01 -9.45 4.36
C PHE A 173 -4.46 -8.15 3.69
N GLY A 174 -4.69 -8.20 2.38
CA GLY A 174 -5.26 -7.09 1.61
C GLY A 174 -6.77 -7.27 1.39
N PHE A 175 -7.35 -6.43 0.52
CA PHE A 175 -8.80 -6.40 0.27
C PHE A 175 -9.44 -7.71 -0.21
N SER A 176 -8.68 -8.64 -0.79
CA SER A 176 -9.22 -9.92 -1.29
C SER A 176 -9.39 -10.98 -0.20
N PHE A 177 -8.91 -10.73 1.02
CA PHE A 177 -9.08 -11.66 2.13
C PHE A 177 -10.56 -11.81 2.52
N LYS A 178 -10.97 -13.05 2.76
CA LYS A 178 -12.32 -13.41 3.21
C LYS A 178 -12.24 -14.52 4.26
N GLY A 179 -13.13 -14.47 5.24
CA GLY A 179 -13.26 -15.47 6.29
C GLY A 179 -12.40 -15.20 7.52
N ASP A 180 -12.32 -16.21 8.39
CA ASP A 180 -11.68 -16.07 9.70
C ASP A 180 -10.15 -16.10 9.62
N VAL A 181 -9.51 -15.26 10.43
CA VAL A 181 -8.06 -15.25 10.58
C VAL A 181 -7.63 -16.53 11.30
N ARG A 182 -6.85 -17.37 10.59
CA ARG A 182 -6.29 -18.63 11.10
C ARG A 182 -4.85 -18.45 11.57
N GLU A 183 -4.37 -19.40 12.36
CA GLU A 183 -2.96 -19.44 12.77
C GLU A 183 -2.02 -19.63 11.55
N PRO A 184 -0.81 -19.05 11.58
CA PRO A 184 -0.21 -18.29 12.70
C PRO A 184 -0.64 -16.81 12.75
N PHE A 185 -1.47 -16.35 11.81
CA PHE A 185 -1.79 -14.93 11.66
C PHE A 185 -2.66 -14.40 12.79
N ARG A 186 -3.47 -15.24 13.43
CA ARG A 186 -4.28 -14.83 14.60
C ARG A 186 -3.37 -14.44 15.77
N SER A 187 -2.40 -15.27 16.13
CA SER A 187 -1.40 -14.93 17.15
C SER A 187 -0.57 -13.72 16.76
N ILE A 188 -0.16 -13.61 15.49
CA ILE A 188 0.60 -12.45 15.00
C ILE A 188 -0.18 -11.15 15.21
N LEU A 189 -1.44 -11.09 14.77
CA LEU A 189 -2.29 -9.90 14.95
C LEU A 189 -2.53 -9.58 16.43
N SER A 190 -2.63 -10.60 17.29
CA SER A 190 -2.73 -10.38 18.74
C SER A 190 -1.49 -9.68 19.31
N VAL A 191 -0.29 -10.00 18.81
CA VAL A 191 0.95 -9.32 19.21
C VAL A 191 0.98 -7.89 18.66
N LEU A 192 0.60 -7.69 17.39
CA LEU A 192 0.55 -6.37 16.76
C LEU A 192 -0.37 -5.39 17.52
N ASN A 193 -1.49 -5.86 18.05
CA ASN A 193 -2.41 -5.04 18.85
C ASN A 193 -1.79 -4.47 20.14
N GLY A 194 -0.70 -5.06 20.64
CA GLY A 194 -0.03 -4.63 21.86
C GLY A 194 1.20 -3.75 21.64
N LEU A 195 1.52 -3.39 20.39
CA LEU A 195 2.70 -2.61 20.06
C LEU A 195 2.55 -1.15 20.47
N THR A 196 3.69 -0.52 20.78
CA THR A 196 3.79 0.93 20.98
C THR A 196 4.51 1.62 19.83
N VAL A 197 5.30 0.89 19.05
CA VAL A 197 5.87 1.40 17.80
C VAL A 197 4.79 1.50 16.72
N PRO A 198 4.92 2.45 15.78
CA PRO A 198 3.89 2.67 14.79
C PRO A 198 3.71 1.46 13.86
N ILE A 199 2.47 1.27 13.39
CA ILE A 199 2.12 0.26 12.39
C ILE A 199 1.73 0.96 11.07
N ALA A 200 2.36 0.56 9.97
CA ALA A 200 1.98 0.93 8.61
C ALA A 200 1.30 -0.25 7.91
N SER A 201 -0.01 -0.16 7.65
CA SER A 201 -0.76 -1.20 6.95
C SER A 201 -0.80 -0.96 5.44
N ILE A 202 -0.49 -2.01 4.67
CA ILE A 202 -0.61 -2.02 3.22
C ILE A 202 -2.05 -2.40 2.86
N ASP A 203 -2.66 -1.56 2.03
CA ASP A 203 -3.98 -1.68 1.46
C ASP A 203 -5.15 -1.53 2.45
N ILE A 204 -5.22 -2.43 3.43
CA ILE A 204 -6.22 -2.49 4.50
C ILE A 204 -5.51 -3.00 5.77
N PRO A 205 -5.88 -2.54 6.98
CA PRO A 205 -5.35 -3.12 8.19
C PRO A 205 -5.76 -4.60 8.30
N SER A 206 -4.79 -5.49 8.43
CA SER A 206 -5.04 -6.93 8.42
C SER A 206 -5.98 -7.38 9.53
N GLY A 207 -6.96 -8.21 9.18
CA GLY A 207 -8.01 -8.66 10.09
C GLY A 207 -9.22 -7.71 10.20
N TRP A 208 -9.23 -6.62 9.44
CA TRP A 208 -10.41 -5.78 9.29
C TRP A 208 -11.37 -6.34 8.22
N ASP A 209 -12.67 -6.12 8.44
CA ASP A 209 -13.65 -6.23 7.36
C ASP A 209 -13.41 -5.10 6.35
N VAL A 210 -13.38 -5.45 5.06
CA VAL A 210 -13.02 -4.54 3.95
C VAL A 210 -13.97 -3.36 3.82
N GLU A 211 -15.20 -3.47 4.32
CA GLU A 211 -16.20 -2.40 4.27
C GLU A 211 -16.55 -1.83 5.63
N LYS A 212 -16.64 -2.67 6.65
CA LYS A 212 -17.09 -2.27 7.99
C LYS A 212 -15.94 -1.85 8.92
N GLY A 213 -14.71 -2.22 8.59
CA GLY A 213 -13.56 -2.07 9.48
C GLY A 213 -13.62 -3.00 10.69
N ASN A 214 -12.75 -2.75 11.67
CA ASN A 214 -12.73 -3.50 12.93
C ASN A 214 -12.09 -2.67 14.06
N SER A 215 -12.91 -2.10 14.95
CA SER A 215 -12.42 -1.28 16.07
C SER A 215 -11.64 -2.05 17.14
N GLY A 216 -11.76 -3.38 17.20
CA GLY A 216 -10.98 -4.24 18.10
C GLY A 216 -9.75 -4.88 17.43
N GLY A 217 -9.53 -4.59 16.14
CA GLY A 217 -8.34 -5.04 15.42
C GLY A 217 -7.17 -4.06 15.57
N ILE A 218 -6.12 -4.32 14.80
CA ILE A 218 -4.94 -3.43 14.75
C ILE A 218 -5.36 -2.02 14.34
N GLN A 219 -4.74 -1.02 14.95
CA GLN A 219 -4.97 0.39 14.64
C GLN A 219 -3.68 0.96 14.05
N PRO A 220 -3.52 1.01 12.72
CA PRO A 220 -2.30 1.51 12.13
C PRO A 220 -2.21 3.03 12.23
N ASP A 221 -1.00 3.54 12.42
CA ASP A 221 -0.68 4.96 12.36
C ASP A 221 -0.64 5.47 10.90
N LEU A 222 -0.33 4.56 9.97
CA LEU A 222 -0.28 4.84 8.54
C LEU A 222 -1.05 3.76 7.76
N LEU A 223 -2.07 4.17 7.01
CA LEU A 223 -2.74 3.30 6.03
C LEU A 223 -2.35 3.70 4.61
N ILE A 224 -1.85 2.74 3.83
CA ILE A 224 -1.46 2.94 2.43
C ILE A 224 -2.46 2.22 1.52
N SER A 225 -3.52 2.93 1.12
CA SER A 225 -4.50 2.37 0.18
C SER A 225 -3.92 2.20 -1.22
N LEU A 226 -4.01 0.98 -1.78
CA LEU A 226 -3.57 0.71 -3.14
C LEU A 226 -4.72 0.86 -4.14
N THR A 227 -4.42 1.41 -5.32
CA THR A 227 -5.36 1.75 -6.40
C THR A 227 -6.40 2.82 -6.04
N ALA A 228 -7.24 2.54 -5.05
CA ALA A 228 -8.19 3.48 -4.45
C ALA A 228 -8.46 3.09 -2.99
N PRO A 229 -8.86 4.02 -2.12
CA PRO A 229 -9.31 3.70 -0.77
C PRO A 229 -10.48 2.71 -0.77
N LYS A 230 -10.48 1.74 0.16
CA LYS A 230 -11.62 0.84 0.40
C LYS A 230 -12.53 1.43 1.47
N LYS A 231 -13.80 1.03 1.50
CA LYS A 231 -14.79 1.53 2.47
C LYS A 231 -14.33 1.44 3.93
N SER A 232 -13.56 0.41 4.30
CA SER A 232 -12.98 0.28 5.64
C SER A 232 -12.08 1.46 6.05
N SER A 233 -11.46 2.17 5.09
CA SER A 233 -10.62 3.33 5.40
C SER A 233 -11.41 4.49 6.01
N SER A 234 -12.73 4.56 5.77
CA SER A 234 -13.60 5.57 6.38
C SER A 234 -13.81 5.35 7.88
N ALA A 235 -13.49 4.17 8.41
CA ALA A 235 -13.58 3.88 9.84
C ALA A 235 -12.34 4.34 10.63
N LEU A 236 -11.29 4.82 9.93
CA LEU A 236 -10.08 5.38 10.55
C LEU A 236 -10.15 6.89 10.54
N ASP A 237 -10.09 7.51 11.72
CA ASP A 237 -9.93 8.95 11.88
C ASP A 237 -8.44 9.32 11.92
N LEU A 238 -7.71 8.88 10.89
CA LEU A 238 -6.28 9.15 10.74
C LEU A 238 -6.08 10.39 9.87
N PRO A 239 -5.01 11.18 10.08
CA PRO A 239 -4.54 12.10 9.05
C PRO A 239 -4.19 11.26 7.82
N SER A 240 -5.14 11.17 6.88
CA SER A 240 -4.92 10.45 5.64
C SER A 240 -3.76 11.12 4.93
N CYS A 241 -2.59 10.47 4.96
CA CYS A 241 -1.62 10.68 3.92
C CYS A 241 -2.19 9.86 2.76
N PRO A 242 -2.75 10.45 1.69
CA PRO A 242 -2.91 9.74 0.45
C PRO A 242 -1.50 9.37 0.00
N ALA A 243 -0.98 8.23 0.47
CA ALA A 243 0.02 7.50 -0.24
C ALA A 243 -0.56 7.36 -1.63
N LEU A 244 0.06 8.04 -2.60
CA LEU A 244 -0.44 8.22 -3.95
C LEU A 244 -1.19 6.97 -4.36
N ALA A 245 -2.48 7.12 -4.66
CA ALA A 245 -3.21 6.16 -5.49
C ALA A 245 -2.24 5.82 -6.63
N ALA A 246 -1.63 4.63 -6.54
CA ALA A 246 -0.55 4.26 -7.44
C ALA A 246 -1.07 4.54 -8.85
N ALA A 247 -0.24 5.21 -9.64
CA ALA A 247 -0.56 5.85 -10.91
C ALA A 247 -0.98 4.89 -12.04
N CYS A 248 -1.72 3.84 -11.70
CA CYS A 248 -2.26 2.81 -12.56
C CYS A 248 -3.76 2.99 -12.80
N ALA A 249 -4.41 4.04 -12.28
CA ALA A 249 -5.73 4.41 -12.77
C ALA A 249 -5.59 4.69 -14.28
N PRO A 250 -6.19 3.88 -15.15
CA PRO A 250 -6.15 4.14 -16.57
C PRO A 250 -6.76 5.53 -16.83
N PRO A 251 -6.29 6.25 -17.86
CA PRO A 251 -6.88 7.54 -18.19
C PRO A 251 -8.40 7.38 -18.33
N PRO A 252 -9.21 8.34 -17.85
CA PRO A 252 -10.65 8.25 -17.96
C PRO A 252 -11.04 7.98 -19.42
N ARG A 253 -11.85 6.93 -19.64
CA ARG A 253 -12.33 6.60 -20.99
C ARG A 253 -12.92 7.86 -21.64
N PRO A 254 -12.52 8.22 -22.86
CA PRO A 254 -13.15 9.34 -23.55
C PRO A 254 -14.66 9.06 -23.65
N HIS A 255 -15.47 10.09 -23.38
CA HIS A 255 -16.92 9.99 -23.55
C HIS A 255 -17.22 9.48 -24.97
N PRO A 256 -18.15 8.52 -25.15
CA PRO A 256 -18.63 8.16 -26.47
C PRO A 256 -19.52 9.30 -26.99
N GLN A 257 -18.91 10.35 -27.50
CA GLN A 257 -19.53 11.33 -28.37
C GLN A 257 -18.60 11.62 -29.56
N ALA A 258 -19.19 11.55 -30.76
CA ALA A 258 -18.62 11.87 -32.06
C ALA A 258 -17.77 10.79 -32.78
N GLN A 259 -18.34 9.61 -32.99
CA GLN A 259 -18.24 8.96 -34.31
C GLN A 259 -19.64 8.79 -34.88
N ALA A 260 -20.23 9.91 -35.30
CA ALA A 260 -21.36 9.91 -36.21
C ALA A 260 -20.98 10.80 -37.40
N HIS A 261 -21.03 10.21 -38.59
CA HIS A 261 -20.95 10.83 -39.92
C HIS A 261 -19.59 11.38 -40.39
N ARG A 262 -18.84 10.49 -41.06
CA ARG A 262 -18.28 10.79 -42.39
C ARG A 262 -18.52 9.59 -43.30
N THR A 263 -19.70 9.57 -43.91
CA THR A 263 -19.90 9.06 -45.27
C THR A 263 -19.80 10.25 -46.20
#